data_AF-A0A1L6PIW6-F1
#
_entry.id   AF-A0A1L6PIW6-F1
#
_cell.length_a   1.000
_cell.length_b   1.000
_cell.length_c   1.000
_cell.angle_alpha   90.00
_cell.angle_beta   90.00
_cell.angle_gamma   90.00
#
_symmetry.space_group_name_H-M   'P 1'
#
loop_
_entity.id
_entity.type
_entity.pdbx_description
1 polymer ?
#
loop_
_entity_poly.entity_id
_entity_poly.type
_entity_poly.pdbx_seq_one_letter_code
_entity_poly.pdbx_strand_id
1 'polypeptide(L)'
;MRPSHRPTALALLISAAATGTLTLWAVAAAPDTVRTPLAWGAGAAAVLLSVCVAVTVHTLGAARTLRTLRAADAQRFTSETSRLVSASAVEAQRFTAETARIKGAAASETSRLVAEARAENERIVAAAAAEQARLHLSIDRLTDRATRAETERSAAVAACANAAGRMQALSTSMLADLREMEHRHSDESVLGDLLHLDHRTAQAGRLADSIAVLTGARSGRRWAKPIVMESILRGAMGRIGSYQRVRLHSTSDVAIAGHAAEGVMHALAELLDNAANFSPPTAEVHVYVEEVPAGIVITVEDSGLVMSEVQLRRAERAVSADHQNLTNLSGTRLGLAVVGRLARKHGLTVSFRPSARGGTGALMMLPQELISRAVAPAPVPATAAPAAATAPAAAPAPADTAPAVELPAEPEPSHASAAGTDPADAVPAARSLDADDASTPLTPAAEPESESVPESVSESTGSVPEFGESGLPKRRRGRTLAAAEARTGNAAPGGADTPRARTTDPKVQAARFSTFSKAVRANSSHPEGNTR
;
A
#
# COMPACT_ATOMS: atom_id res chain seq x y z
N MET A 1 9.34 71.49 -80.54
CA MET A 1 9.97 72.75 -80.98
C MET A 1 10.40 72.60 -82.44
N ARG A 2 9.93 73.46 -83.35
CA ARG A 2 10.42 73.44 -84.75
C ARG A 2 11.87 73.94 -84.75
N PRO A 3 12.82 73.22 -85.37
CA PRO A 3 14.21 73.64 -85.39
C PRO A 3 14.29 75.02 -86.07
N SER A 4 14.89 76.01 -85.40
CA SER A 4 15.01 77.33 -86.00
C SER A 4 15.88 77.22 -87.25
N HIS A 5 15.38 77.64 -88.40
CA HIS A 5 16.14 77.67 -89.66
C HIS A 5 17.09 78.87 -89.76
N ARG A 6 17.12 79.73 -88.74
CA ARG A 6 17.96 80.94 -88.68
C ARG A 6 19.47 80.64 -88.79
N PRO A 7 20.07 79.72 -88.01
CA PRO A 7 21.50 79.41 -88.13
C PRO A 7 21.86 78.75 -89.46
N THR A 8 20.97 77.92 -90.02
CA THR A 8 21.20 77.30 -91.33
C THR A 8 21.10 78.29 -92.47
N ALA A 9 20.15 79.24 -92.39
CA ALA A 9 20.00 80.32 -93.35
C ALA A 9 21.18 81.30 -93.28
N LEU A 10 21.64 81.66 -92.08
CA LEU A 10 22.83 82.48 -91.88
C LEU A 10 24.10 81.80 -92.40
N ALA A 11 24.29 80.51 -92.12
CA ALA A 11 25.43 79.75 -92.64
C ALA A 11 25.44 79.69 -94.17
N LEU A 12 24.27 79.50 -94.80
CA LEU A 12 24.11 79.51 -96.26
C LEU A 12 24.37 80.90 -96.86
N LEU A 13 23.88 81.97 -96.22
CA LEU A 13 24.13 83.34 -96.67
C LEU A 13 25.61 83.72 -96.56
N ILE A 14 26.27 83.37 -95.45
CA ILE A 14 27.70 83.65 -95.24
C ILE A 14 28.55 82.82 -96.22
N SER A 15 28.24 81.53 -96.41
CA SER A 15 28.98 80.69 -97.35
C SER A 15 28.76 81.13 -98.79
N ALA A 16 27.54 81.52 -99.17
CA ALA A 16 27.23 82.02 -100.51
C ALA A 16 27.88 83.38 -100.77
N ALA A 17 27.90 84.28 -99.78
CA ALA A 17 28.58 85.57 -99.90
C ALA A 17 30.11 85.38 -100.03
N ALA A 18 30.72 84.52 -99.21
CA ALA A 18 32.16 84.25 -99.24
C ALA A 18 32.60 83.52 -100.52
N THR A 19 31.89 82.47 -100.91
CA THR A 19 32.19 81.74 -102.16
C THR A 19 31.83 82.56 -103.40
N GLY A 20 30.75 83.33 -103.36
CA GLY A 20 30.37 84.26 -104.43
C GLY A 20 31.42 85.35 -104.66
N THR A 21 31.91 85.99 -103.61
CA THR A 21 32.98 87.01 -103.72
C THR A 21 34.31 86.40 -104.20
N LEU A 22 34.68 85.22 -103.70
CA LEU A 22 35.87 84.49 -104.16
C LEU A 22 35.78 84.08 -105.63
N THR A 23 34.63 83.57 -106.08
CA THR A 23 34.41 83.17 -107.48
C THR A 23 34.41 84.37 -108.42
N LEU A 24 33.75 85.46 -108.06
CA LEU A 24 33.78 86.72 -108.81
C LEU A 24 35.21 87.27 -108.97
N TRP A 25 36.00 87.27 -107.88
CA TRP A 25 37.39 87.71 -107.92
C TRP A 25 38.27 86.79 -108.79
N ALA A 26 38.14 85.46 -108.63
CA ALA A 26 38.88 84.48 -109.42
C ALA A 26 38.57 84.57 -110.92
N VAL A 27 37.31 84.84 -111.29
CA VAL A 27 36.89 85.02 -112.69
C VAL A 27 37.42 86.35 -113.27
N ALA A 28 37.41 87.43 -112.49
CA ALA A 28 37.91 88.74 -112.94
C ALA A 28 39.43 88.77 -113.17
N ALA A 29 40.19 87.99 -112.39
CA ALA A 29 41.65 87.91 -112.51
C ALA A 29 42.13 86.95 -113.63
N ALA A 30 41.23 86.20 -114.28
CA ALA A 30 41.59 85.17 -115.26
C ALA A 30 41.78 85.74 -116.69
N PRO A 31 42.74 85.19 -117.49
CA PRO A 31 42.91 85.50 -118.91
C PRO A 31 41.66 85.18 -119.75
N ASP A 32 41.42 85.95 -120.83
CA ASP A 32 40.17 85.89 -121.62
C ASP A 32 39.85 84.50 -122.20
N THR A 33 40.87 83.66 -122.44
CA THR A 33 40.71 82.29 -122.98
C THR A 33 40.10 81.27 -122.01
N VAL A 34 40.09 81.54 -120.70
CA VAL A 34 39.65 80.57 -119.66
C VAL A 34 38.51 81.11 -118.79
N ARG A 35 38.08 82.36 -119.02
CA ARG A 35 37.13 83.06 -118.15
C ARG A 35 35.74 82.40 -118.12
N THR A 36 35.24 81.90 -119.25
CA THR A 36 33.93 81.23 -119.36
C THR A 36 33.85 79.86 -118.68
N PRO A 37 34.78 78.89 -118.89
CA PRO A 37 34.72 77.61 -118.19
C PRO A 37 34.98 77.77 -116.68
N LEU A 38 35.83 78.72 -116.28
CA LEU A 38 36.11 78.99 -114.87
C LEU A 38 34.87 79.55 -114.14
N ALA A 39 34.09 80.43 -114.77
CA ALA A 39 32.88 80.99 -114.17
C ALA A 39 31.82 79.91 -113.89
N TRP A 40 31.59 78.99 -114.83
CA TRP A 40 30.65 77.89 -114.65
C TRP A 40 31.14 76.87 -113.61
N GLY A 41 32.41 76.46 -113.67
CA GLY A 41 32.98 75.48 -112.76
C GLY A 41 33.08 76.00 -111.32
N ALA A 42 33.60 77.22 -111.14
CA ALA A 42 33.77 77.82 -109.82
C ALA A 42 32.40 78.19 -109.20
N GLY A 43 31.44 78.65 -110.00
CA GLY A 43 30.06 78.91 -109.57
C GLY A 43 29.34 77.65 -109.10
N ALA A 44 29.44 76.54 -109.86
CA ALA A 44 28.85 75.26 -109.47
C ALA A 44 29.47 74.71 -108.17
N ALA A 45 30.80 74.80 -108.03
CA ALA A 45 31.50 74.38 -106.82
C ALA A 45 31.10 75.23 -105.59
N ALA A 46 30.92 76.55 -105.76
CA ALA A 46 30.47 77.46 -104.70
C ALA A 46 29.06 77.14 -104.19
N VAL A 47 28.13 76.81 -105.09
CA VAL A 47 26.76 76.39 -104.72
C VAL A 47 26.78 75.06 -103.99
N LEU A 48 27.52 74.06 -104.49
CA LEU A 48 27.66 72.76 -103.83
C LEU A 48 28.27 72.87 -102.43
N LEU A 49 29.32 73.69 -102.27
CA LEU A 49 29.92 73.96 -100.97
C LEU A 49 28.91 74.61 -100.03
N SER A 50 28.16 75.61 -100.49
CA SER A 50 27.17 76.32 -99.67
C SER A 50 26.02 75.41 -99.23
N VAL A 51 25.54 74.53 -100.11
CA VAL A 51 24.53 73.52 -99.76
C VAL A 51 25.10 72.51 -98.76
N CYS A 52 26.33 72.04 -98.95
CA CYS A 52 26.98 71.10 -98.02
C CYS A 52 27.16 71.71 -96.62
N VAL A 53 27.60 72.98 -96.54
CA VAL A 53 27.69 73.74 -95.28
C VAL A 53 26.31 73.91 -94.63
N ALA A 54 25.28 74.22 -95.40
CA ALA A 54 23.92 74.36 -94.85
C ALA A 54 23.36 73.03 -94.30
N VAL A 55 23.55 71.91 -95.02
CA VAL A 55 23.12 70.57 -94.60
C VAL A 55 23.89 70.09 -93.36
N THR A 56 25.20 70.32 -93.31
CA THR A 56 26.02 69.98 -92.13
C THR A 56 25.60 70.81 -90.91
N VAL A 57 25.42 72.13 -91.04
CA VAL A 57 24.92 72.98 -89.95
C VAL A 57 23.51 72.55 -89.50
N HIS A 58 22.64 72.17 -90.43
CA HIS A 58 21.29 71.69 -90.10
C HIS A 58 21.31 70.37 -89.35
N THR A 59 22.08 69.39 -89.84
CA THR A 59 22.20 68.06 -89.23
C THR A 59 22.90 68.11 -87.87
N LEU A 60 23.94 68.93 -87.69
CA LEU A 60 24.55 69.17 -86.39
C LEU A 60 23.58 69.88 -85.42
N GLY A 61 22.80 70.85 -85.90
CA GLY A 61 21.76 71.52 -85.10
C GLY A 61 20.64 70.58 -84.66
N ALA A 62 20.15 69.73 -85.57
CA ALA A 62 19.16 68.70 -85.30
C ALA A 62 19.70 67.62 -84.34
N ALA A 63 20.95 67.18 -84.52
CA ALA A 63 21.59 66.22 -83.63
C ALA A 63 21.80 66.80 -82.22
N ARG A 64 22.21 68.08 -82.11
CA ARG A 64 22.35 68.77 -80.81
C ARG A 64 21.01 68.88 -80.09
N THR A 65 19.95 69.30 -80.77
CA THR A 65 18.61 69.41 -80.19
C THR A 65 18.03 68.06 -79.75
N LEU A 66 18.20 67.00 -80.56
CA LEU A 66 17.81 65.64 -80.16
C LEU A 66 18.62 65.12 -78.97
N ARG A 67 19.93 65.39 -78.92
CA ARG A 67 20.77 65.04 -77.76
C ARG A 67 20.34 65.77 -76.50
N THR A 68 20.01 67.07 -76.59
CA THR A 68 19.52 67.83 -75.42
C THR A 68 18.18 67.32 -74.91
N LEU A 69 17.26 66.95 -75.82
CA LEU A 69 15.97 66.38 -75.44
C LEU A 69 16.14 64.99 -74.79
N ARG A 70 16.93 64.10 -75.41
CA ARG A 70 17.22 62.78 -74.82
C ARG A 70 17.95 62.86 -73.49
N ALA A 71 18.88 63.82 -73.34
CA ALA A 71 19.56 64.06 -72.07
C ALA A 71 18.57 64.55 -71.00
N ALA A 72 17.64 65.45 -71.36
CA ALA A 72 16.60 65.91 -70.45
C ALA A 72 15.62 64.79 -70.05
N ASP A 73 15.20 63.94 -70.99
CA ASP A 73 14.33 62.80 -70.71
C ASP A 73 15.06 61.76 -69.84
N ALA A 74 16.31 61.43 -70.16
CA ALA A 74 17.13 60.53 -69.35
C ALA A 74 17.34 61.07 -67.93
N GLN A 75 17.54 62.38 -67.75
CA GLN A 75 17.62 63.03 -66.44
C GLN A 75 16.30 62.95 -65.68
N ARG A 76 15.15 63.10 -66.36
CA ARG A 76 13.82 62.94 -65.74
C ARG A 76 13.60 61.52 -65.27
N PHE A 77 13.81 60.53 -66.14
CA PHE A 77 13.66 59.10 -65.78
C PHE A 77 14.60 58.69 -64.64
N THR A 78 15.86 59.13 -64.68
CA THR A 78 16.81 58.84 -63.58
C THR A 78 16.40 59.53 -62.28
N SER A 79 15.85 60.74 -62.32
CA SER A 79 15.34 61.42 -61.14
C SER A 79 14.08 60.78 -60.57
N GLU A 80 13.15 60.32 -61.42
CA GLU A 80 11.92 59.64 -61.00
C GLU A 80 12.22 58.25 -60.43
N THR A 81 13.08 57.48 -61.08
CA THR A 81 13.52 56.18 -60.56
C THR A 81 14.28 56.32 -59.25
N SER A 82 15.19 57.30 -59.13
CA SER A 82 15.88 57.59 -57.87
C SER A 82 14.91 57.99 -56.76
N ARG A 83 13.88 58.79 -57.07
CA ARG A 83 12.80 59.13 -56.12
C ARG A 83 12.01 57.91 -55.67
N LEU A 84 11.59 57.04 -56.60
CA LEU A 84 10.82 55.83 -56.29
C LEU A 84 11.65 54.84 -55.46
N VAL A 85 12.92 54.62 -55.81
CA VAL A 85 13.84 53.77 -55.05
C VAL A 85 14.06 54.33 -53.65
N SER A 86 14.25 55.64 -53.51
CA SER A 86 14.40 56.29 -52.21
C SER A 86 13.13 56.18 -51.37
N ALA A 87 11.96 56.38 -51.97
CA ALA A 87 10.67 56.22 -51.29
C ALA A 87 10.45 54.77 -50.82
N SER A 88 10.73 53.79 -51.68
CA SER A 88 10.66 52.36 -51.34
C SER A 88 11.65 51.98 -50.23
N ALA A 89 12.88 52.52 -50.26
CA ALA A 89 13.87 52.28 -49.21
C ALA A 89 13.41 52.82 -47.85
N VAL A 90 12.78 54.00 -47.82
CA VAL A 90 12.20 54.57 -46.60
C VAL A 90 11.06 53.71 -46.07
N GLU A 91 10.18 53.21 -46.94
CA GLU A 91 9.09 52.29 -46.53
C GLU A 91 9.63 50.96 -46.00
N ALA A 92 10.63 50.37 -46.66
CA ALA A 92 11.29 49.15 -46.20
C ALA A 92 11.96 49.33 -44.83
N GLN A 93 12.61 50.48 -44.61
CA GLN A 93 13.18 50.81 -43.30
C GLN A 93 12.10 50.95 -42.22
N ARG A 94 10.98 51.62 -42.51
CA ARG A 94 9.85 51.74 -41.57
C ARG A 94 9.27 50.37 -41.21
N PHE A 95 9.05 49.51 -42.20
CA PHE A 95 8.55 48.16 -41.96
C PHE A 95 9.53 47.32 -41.13
N THR A 96 10.83 47.44 -41.42
CA THR A 96 11.88 46.75 -40.64
C THR A 96 11.93 47.26 -39.19
N ALA A 97 11.81 48.57 -38.98
CA ALA A 97 11.77 49.17 -37.65
C ALA A 97 10.52 48.74 -36.87
N GLU A 98 9.34 48.72 -37.51
CA GLU A 98 8.09 48.31 -36.85
C GLU A 98 8.10 46.81 -36.51
N THR A 99 8.57 45.96 -37.42
CA THR A 99 8.72 44.53 -37.13
C THR A 99 9.74 44.25 -36.04
N ALA A 100 10.84 45.00 -35.98
CA ALA A 100 11.80 44.91 -34.88
C ALA A 100 11.17 45.35 -33.55
N ARG A 101 10.37 46.42 -33.54
CA ARG A 101 9.63 46.90 -32.36
C ARG A 101 8.64 45.87 -31.85
N ILE A 102 7.82 45.29 -32.72
CA ILE A 102 6.83 44.25 -32.35
C ILE A 102 7.54 43.01 -31.81
N LYS A 103 8.62 42.55 -32.47
CA LYS A 103 9.41 41.41 -31.99
C LYS A 103 10.05 41.70 -30.63
N GLY A 104 10.59 42.90 -30.42
CA GLY A 104 11.16 43.32 -29.14
C GLY A 104 10.11 43.34 -28.02
N ALA A 105 8.92 43.88 -28.29
CA ALA A 105 7.81 43.89 -27.33
C ALA A 105 7.34 42.46 -26.99
N ALA A 106 7.18 41.58 -27.99
CA ALA A 106 6.82 40.19 -27.78
C ALA A 106 7.90 39.42 -27.00
N ALA A 107 9.19 39.64 -27.30
CA ALA A 107 10.30 39.04 -26.57
C ALA A 107 10.33 39.50 -25.10
N SER A 108 10.05 40.79 -24.84
CA SER A 108 9.95 41.31 -23.47
C SER A 108 8.80 40.69 -22.70
N GLU A 109 7.61 40.57 -23.31
CA GLU A 109 6.43 40.01 -22.64
C GLU A 109 6.58 38.51 -22.37
N THR A 110 7.08 37.75 -23.35
CA THR A 110 7.42 36.33 -23.14
C THR A 110 8.45 36.14 -22.03
N SER A 111 9.50 36.98 -21.97
CA SER A 111 10.49 36.92 -20.88
C SER A 111 9.85 37.19 -19.52
N ARG A 112 8.93 38.16 -19.44
CA ARG A 112 8.19 38.47 -18.22
C ARG A 112 7.31 37.29 -17.77
N LEU A 113 6.52 36.71 -18.67
CA LEU A 113 5.64 35.59 -18.36
C LEU A 113 6.44 34.34 -17.94
N VAL A 114 7.57 34.07 -18.60
CA VAL A 114 8.46 32.97 -18.21
C VAL A 114 9.06 33.19 -16.82
N ALA A 115 9.46 34.42 -16.49
CA ALA A 115 9.97 34.75 -15.15
C ALA A 115 8.89 34.60 -14.08
N GLU A 116 7.65 35.04 -14.36
CA GLU A 116 6.51 34.90 -13.45
C GLU A 116 6.12 33.43 -13.24
N ALA A 117 6.02 32.65 -14.32
CA ALA A 117 5.73 31.22 -14.25
C ALA A 117 6.83 30.44 -13.52
N ARG A 118 8.11 30.84 -13.69
CA ARG A 118 9.23 30.26 -12.95
C ARG A 118 9.11 30.55 -11.45
N ALA A 119 8.87 31.80 -11.08
CA ALA A 119 8.71 32.20 -9.68
C ALA A 119 7.53 31.47 -9.01
N GLU A 120 6.42 31.31 -9.73
CA GLU A 120 5.26 30.56 -9.22
C GLU A 120 5.56 29.06 -9.06
N ASN A 121 6.24 28.44 -10.03
CA ASN A 121 6.68 27.05 -9.88
C ASN A 121 7.64 26.87 -8.69
N GLU A 122 8.57 27.80 -8.48
CA GLU A 122 9.47 27.76 -7.33
C GLU A 122 8.70 27.85 -6.00
N ARG A 123 7.65 28.69 -5.91
CA ARG A 123 6.77 28.75 -4.74
C ARG A 123 6.00 27.45 -4.51
N ILE A 124 5.42 26.88 -5.57
CA ILE A 124 4.66 25.62 -5.49
C ILE A 124 5.57 24.48 -5.02
N VAL A 125 6.77 24.37 -5.60
CA VAL A 125 7.75 23.35 -5.21
C VAL A 125 8.19 23.53 -3.77
N ALA A 126 8.47 24.76 -3.33
CA ALA A 126 8.85 25.05 -1.95
C ALA A 126 7.71 24.71 -0.96
N ALA A 127 6.47 25.07 -1.28
CA ALA A 127 5.30 24.75 -0.45
C ALA A 127 5.05 23.23 -0.38
N ALA A 128 5.17 22.53 -1.51
CA ALA A 128 5.04 21.07 -1.56
C ALA A 128 6.14 20.38 -0.73
N ALA A 129 7.39 20.84 -0.83
CA ALA A 129 8.50 20.31 -0.04
C ALA A 129 8.30 20.52 1.47
N ALA A 130 7.81 21.70 1.87
CA ALA A 130 7.51 21.99 3.27
C ALA A 130 6.38 21.10 3.82
N GLU A 131 5.31 20.90 3.05
CA GLU A 131 4.21 20.02 3.46
C GLU A 131 4.65 18.55 3.49
N GLN A 132 5.47 18.10 2.54
CA GLN A 132 6.05 16.76 2.56
C GLN A 132 6.93 16.53 3.79
N ALA A 133 7.77 17.51 4.16
CA ALA A 133 8.57 17.43 5.38
C ALA A 133 7.68 17.36 6.64
N ARG A 134 6.60 18.14 6.70
CA ARG A 134 5.62 18.09 7.79
C ARG A 134 4.94 16.73 7.89
N LEU A 135 4.52 16.16 6.77
CA LEU A 135 3.88 14.84 6.72
C LEU A 135 4.83 13.73 7.16
N HIS A 136 6.09 13.76 6.69
CA HIS A 136 7.11 12.81 7.15
C HIS A 136 7.30 12.90 8.67
N LEU A 137 7.48 14.09 9.23
CA LEU A 137 7.59 14.27 10.68
C LEU A 137 6.35 13.77 11.44
N SER A 138 5.15 13.91 10.86
CA SER A 138 3.92 13.38 11.44
C SER A 138 3.87 11.85 11.40
N ILE A 139 4.29 11.25 10.29
CA ILE A 139 4.37 9.79 10.12
C ILE A 139 5.38 9.20 11.09
N ASP A 140 6.56 9.80 11.21
CA ASP A 140 7.61 9.35 12.14
C ASP A 140 7.09 9.36 13.58
N ARG A 141 6.46 10.47 14.01
CA ARG A 141 5.86 10.57 15.35
C ARG A 141 4.76 9.55 15.61
N LEU A 142 3.91 9.27 14.62
CA LEU A 142 2.85 8.28 14.75
C LEU A 142 3.42 6.86 14.81
N THR A 143 4.46 6.59 14.01
CA THR A 143 5.17 5.31 14.01
C THR A 143 5.85 5.08 15.35
N ASP A 144 6.56 6.08 15.89
CA ASP A 144 7.20 6.02 17.22
C ASP A 144 6.17 5.79 18.34
N ARG A 145 5.00 6.43 18.27
CA ARG A 145 3.94 6.19 19.25
C ARG A 145 3.36 4.79 19.14
N ALA A 146 3.16 4.29 17.92
CA ALA A 146 2.65 2.95 17.69
C ALA A 146 3.63 1.88 18.17
N THR A 147 4.93 2.03 17.91
CA THR A 147 5.96 1.10 18.37
C THR A 147 6.10 1.10 19.89
N ARG A 148 6.05 2.27 20.54
CA ARG A 148 6.04 2.36 22.01
C ARG A 148 4.79 1.71 22.61
N ALA A 149 3.61 2.02 22.07
CA ALA A 149 2.37 1.43 22.55
C ALA A 149 2.36 -0.10 22.39
N GLU A 150 2.90 -0.64 21.28
CA GLU A 150 3.00 -2.08 21.08
C GLU A 150 4.01 -2.73 22.04
N THR A 151 5.13 -2.05 22.30
CA THR A 151 6.14 -2.50 23.26
C THR A 151 5.59 -2.52 24.69
N GLU A 152 4.92 -1.44 25.11
CA GLU A 152 4.25 -1.33 26.41
C GLU A 152 3.15 -2.39 26.56
N ARG A 153 2.34 -2.60 25.51
CA ARG A 153 1.32 -3.65 25.48
C ARG A 153 1.94 -5.03 25.62
N SER A 154 2.99 -5.33 24.87
CA SER A 154 3.69 -6.62 24.94
C SER A 154 4.31 -6.85 26.31
N ALA A 155 4.95 -5.83 26.89
CA ALA A 155 5.48 -5.87 28.25
C ALA A 155 4.39 -6.10 29.30
N ALA A 156 3.24 -5.42 29.18
CA ALA A 156 2.10 -5.61 30.06
C ALA A 156 1.53 -7.04 29.97
N VAL A 157 1.36 -7.59 28.76
CA VAL A 157 0.91 -8.97 28.55
C VAL A 157 1.90 -9.97 29.17
N ALA A 158 3.20 -9.77 29.00
CA ALA A 158 4.24 -10.60 29.60
C ALA A 158 4.24 -10.53 31.14
N ALA A 159 4.05 -9.33 31.71
CA ALA A 159 3.93 -9.14 33.15
C ALA A 159 2.68 -9.85 33.72
N CYS A 160 1.53 -9.72 33.05
CA CYS A 160 0.30 -10.44 33.41
C CYS A 160 0.47 -11.96 33.32
N ALA A 161 1.14 -12.46 32.27
CA ALA A 161 1.47 -13.88 32.13
C ALA A 161 2.33 -14.39 33.29
N ASN A 162 3.36 -13.63 33.68
CA ASN A 162 4.22 -13.98 34.80
C ASN A 162 3.44 -14.00 36.13
N ALA A 163 2.64 -12.96 36.39
CA ALA A 163 1.80 -12.88 37.58
C ALA A 163 0.80 -14.05 37.66
N ALA A 164 0.16 -14.40 36.55
CA ALA A 164 -0.73 -15.56 36.46
C ALA A 164 0.01 -16.87 36.77
N GLY A 165 1.20 -17.08 36.20
CA GLY A 165 2.02 -18.27 36.47
C GLY A 165 2.39 -18.40 37.95
N ARG A 166 2.74 -17.29 38.62
CA ARG A 166 3.04 -17.26 40.06
C ARG A 166 1.81 -17.56 40.92
N MET A 167 0.66 -16.99 40.56
CA MET A 167 -0.61 -17.23 41.26
C MET A 167 -1.05 -18.70 41.13
N GLN A 168 -0.84 -19.30 39.95
CA GLN A 168 -1.10 -20.72 39.71
C GLN A 168 -0.20 -21.62 40.56
N ALA A 169 1.10 -21.32 40.63
CA ALA A 169 2.04 -22.07 41.47
C ALA A 169 1.64 -22.00 42.95
N LEU A 170 1.29 -20.80 43.43
CA LEU A 170 0.81 -20.59 44.80
C LEU A 170 -0.48 -21.36 45.09
N SER A 171 -1.47 -21.29 44.20
CA SER A 171 -2.73 -22.03 44.32
C SER A 171 -2.48 -23.54 44.36
N THR A 172 -1.58 -24.05 43.52
CA THR A 172 -1.23 -25.49 43.50
C THR A 172 -0.59 -25.93 44.82
N SER A 173 0.34 -25.14 45.37
CA SER A 173 0.96 -25.42 46.67
C SER A 173 -0.07 -25.37 47.80
N MET A 174 -0.94 -24.35 47.82
CA MET A 174 -2.01 -24.24 48.82
C MET A 174 -2.97 -25.43 48.78
N LEU A 175 -3.36 -25.92 47.60
CA LEU A 175 -4.20 -27.12 47.48
C LEU A 175 -3.50 -28.36 48.02
N ALA A 176 -2.17 -28.48 47.85
CA ALA A 176 -1.41 -29.59 48.42
C ALA A 176 -1.37 -29.50 49.95
N ASP A 177 -1.12 -28.32 50.51
CA ASP A 177 -1.11 -28.08 51.96
C ASP A 177 -2.47 -28.36 52.59
N LEU A 178 -3.57 -27.98 51.92
CA LEU A 178 -4.93 -28.24 52.37
C LEU A 178 -5.25 -29.73 52.40
N ARG A 179 -4.86 -30.48 51.36
CA ARG A 179 -5.03 -31.96 51.34
C ARG A 179 -4.26 -32.64 52.46
N GLU A 180 -3.06 -32.15 52.77
CA GLU A 180 -2.29 -32.66 53.91
C GLU A 180 -2.98 -32.33 55.24
N MET A 181 -3.59 -31.14 55.37
CA MET A 181 -4.42 -30.81 56.54
C MET A 181 -5.66 -31.69 56.66
N GLU A 182 -6.35 -31.97 55.55
CA GLU A 182 -7.51 -32.88 55.50
C GLU A 182 -7.11 -34.29 55.92
N HIS A 183 -5.93 -34.75 55.50
CA HIS A 183 -5.41 -36.06 55.89
C HIS A 183 -5.09 -36.14 57.39
N ARG A 184 -4.54 -35.06 57.96
CA ARG A 184 -4.15 -34.99 59.38
C ARG A 184 -5.31 -34.72 60.34
N HIS A 185 -6.39 -34.08 59.90
CA HIS A 185 -7.50 -33.66 60.74
C HIS A 185 -8.82 -34.26 60.26
N SER A 186 -9.37 -35.21 61.04
CA SER A 186 -10.62 -35.91 60.72
C SER A 186 -11.87 -35.35 61.41
N ASP A 187 -11.75 -34.20 62.08
CA ASP A 187 -12.89 -33.56 62.76
C ASP A 187 -13.85 -32.93 61.74
N GLU A 188 -15.15 -33.26 61.83
CA GLU A 188 -16.17 -32.84 60.85
C GLU A 188 -16.25 -31.31 60.67
N SER A 189 -16.11 -30.54 61.75
CA SER A 189 -16.14 -29.07 61.67
C SER A 189 -14.90 -28.50 60.97
N VAL A 190 -13.73 -29.12 61.18
CA VAL A 190 -12.47 -28.72 60.54
C VAL A 190 -12.48 -29.10 59.07
N LEU A 191 -13.03 -30.28 58.75
CA LEU A 191 -13.19 -30.74 57.38
C LEU A 191 -14.11 -29.80 56.59
N GLY A 192 -15.21 -29.34 57.17
CA GLY A 192 -16.10 -28.35 56.54
C GLY A 192 -15.38 -27.04 56.17
N ASP A 193 -14.58 -26.50 57.08
CA ASP A 193 -13.79 -25.29 56.85
C ASP A 193 -12.67 -25.51 55.81
N LEU A 194 -12.00 -26.67 55.84
CA LEU A 194 -10.97 -27.05 54.86
C LEU A 194 -11.54 -27.19 53.46
N LEU A 195 -12.69 -27.86 53.30
CA LEU A 195 -13.37 -27.99 52.01
C LEU A 195 -13.77 -26.63 51.42
N HIS A 196 -14.20 -25.69 52.27
CA HIS A 196 -14.49 -24.32 51.83
C HIS A 196 -13.22 -23.59 51.35
N LEU A 197 -12.09 -23.80 52.02
CA LEU A 197 -10.81 -23.19 51.66
C LEU A 197 -10.19 -23.83 50.40
N ASP A 198 -10.28 -25.16 50.26
CA ASP A 198 -9.89 -25.90 49.04
C ASP A 198 -10.64 -25.32 47.84
N HIS A 199 -11.97 -25.15 48.00
CA HIS A 199 -12.79 -24.62 46.95
C HIS A 199 -12.41 -23.19 46.53
N ARG A 200 -12.17 -22.28 47.49
CA ARG A 200 -11.70 -20.92 47.17
C ARG A 200 -10.33 -20.91 46.51
N THR A 201 -9.45 -21.81 46.92
CA THR A 201 -8.10 -21.95 46.37
C THR A 201 -8.15 -22.46 44.93
N ALA A 202 -9.02 -23.43 44.64
CA ALA A 202 -9.29 -23.92 43.29
C ALA A 202 -9.88 -22.81 42.39
N GLN A 203 -10.77 -21.96 42.92
CA GLN A 203 -11.28 -20.81 42.19
C GLN A 203 -10.20 -19.77 41.87
N ALA A 204 -9.29 -19.48 42.80
CA ALA A 204 -8.16 -18.59 42.57
C ALA A 204 -7.21 -19.14 41.50
N GLY A 205 -6.95 -20.45 41.51
CA GLY A 205 -6.20 -21.15 40.46
C GLY A 205 -6.88 -21.02 39.09
N ARG A 206 -8.20 -21.23 39.00
CA ARG A 206 -8.96 -21.03 37.75
C ARG A 206 -8.81 -19.61 37.21
N LEU A 207 -8.85 -18.60 38.07
CA LEU A 207 -8.68 -17.21 37.65
C LEU A 207 -7.28 -16.97 37.10
N ALA A 208 -6.25 -17.53 37.74
CA ALA A 208 -4.88 -17.49 37.25
C ALA A 208 -4.73 -18.17 35.88
N ASP A 209 -5.29 -19.38 35.73
CA ASP A 209 -5.33 -20.12 34.46
C ASP A 209 -6.03 -19.33 33.35
N SER A 210 -7.14 -18.66 33.67
CA SER A 210 -7.89 -17.82 32.74
C SER A 210 -7.05 -16.64 32.22
N ILE A 211 -6.29 -15.99 33.10
CA ILE A 211 -5.35 -14.92 32.70
C ILE A 211 -4.21 -15.50 31.85
N ALA A 212 -3.69 -16.68 32.21
CA ALA A 212 -2.65 -17.34 31.43
C ALA A 212 -3.12 -17.67 29.99
N VAL A 213 -4.33 -18.20 29.82
CA VAL A 213 -4.92 -18.46 28.49
C VAL A 213 -5.04 -17.17 27.65
N LEU A 214 -5.51 -16.08 28.26
CA LEU A 214 -5.71 -14.81 27.58
C LEU A 214 -4.40 -14.13 27.18
N THR A 215 -3.39 -14.22 28.04
CA THR A 215 -2.03 -13.70 27.76
C THR A 215 -1.25 -14.61 26.79
N GLY A 216 -1.73 -15.83 26.55
CA GLY A 216 -1.05 -16.81 25.68
C GLY A 216 0.06 -17.58 26.41
N ALA A 217 0.17 -17.39 27.72
CA ALA A 217 1.00 -18.21 28.57
C ALA A 217 0.47 -19.66 28.61
N ARG A 218 1.33 -20.58 29.04
CA ARG A 218 0.93 -21.96 29.27
C ARG A 218 0.02 -22.00 30.51
N SER A 219 -1.22 -22.43 30.31
CA SER A 219 -2.20 -22.68 31.38
C SER A 219 -2.42 -24.18 31.55
N GLY A 220 -2.67 -24.58 32.79
CA GLY A 220 -3.15 -25.90 33.16
C GLY A 220 -2.13 -27.05 33.09
N ARG A 221 -2.57 -28.20 33.62
CA ARG A 221 -1.83 -29.46 33.61
C ARG A 221 -1.89 -30.12 32.23
N ARG A 222 -0.83 -30.83 31.84
CA ARG A 222 -0.85 -31.69 30.65
C ARG A 222 -1.16 -33.12 31.05
N TRP A 223 -2.10 -33.73 30.34
CA TRP A 223 -2.46 -35.12 30.52
C TRP A 223 -1.87 -35.93 29.36
N ALA A 224 -1.10 -36.98 29.69
CA ALA A 224 -0.46 -37.82 28.67
C ALA A 224 -1.43 -38.84 28.08
N LYS A 225 -2.32 -39.40 28.91
CA LYS A 225 -3.32 -40.38 28.50
C LYS A 225 -4.67 -39.71 28.20
N PRO A 226 -5.50 -40.29 27.32
CA PRO A 226 -6.88 -39.86 27.16
C PRO A 226 -7.66 -39.89 28.48
N ILE A 227 -8.61 -38.97 28.64
CA ILE A 227 -9.45 -38.85 29.84
C ILE A 227 -10.91 -39.07 29.47
N VAL A 228 -11.59 -39.99 30.14
CA VAL A 228 -13.02 -40.26 29.93
C VAL A 228 -13.89 -39.01 30.15
N MET A 229 -14.96 -38.87 29.39
CA MET A 229 -15.86 -37.71 29.43
C MET A 229 -16.38 -37.43 30.85
N GLU A 230 -16.71 -38.48 31.61
CA GLU A 230 -17.18 -38.33 32.98
C GLU A 230 -16.15 -37.59 33.88
N SER A 231 -14.86 -37.90 33.71
CA SER A 231 -13.77 -37.22 34.41
C SER A 231 -13.52 -35.80 33.90
N ILE A 232 -13.77 -35.53 32.60
CA ILE A 232 -13.77 -34.16 32.06
C ILE A 232 -14.88 -33.33 32.70
N LEU A 233 -16.09 -33.86 32.78
CA LEU A 233 -17.25 -33.17 33.39
C LEU A 233 -17.00 -32.91 34.88
N ARG A 234 -16.54 -33.91 35.63
CA ARG A 234 -16.15 -33.75 37.05
C ARG A 234 -15.04 -32.72 37.23
N GLY A 235 -14.00 -32.77 36.39
CA GLY A 235 -12.90 -31.83 36.44
C GLY A 235 -13.33 -30.39 36.16
N ALA A 236 -14.30 -30.18 35.28
CA ALA A 236 -14.90 -28.87 35.04
C ALA A 236 -15.78 -28.41 36.22
N MET A 237 -16.60 -29.30 36.78
CA MET A 237 -17.46 -29.01 37.94
C MET A 237 -16.65 -28.64 39.18
N GLY A 238 -15.55 -29.34 39.46
CA GLY A 238 -14.68 -29.05 40.61
C GLY A 238 -14.06 -27.65 40.58
N ARG A 239 -14.12 -26.95 39.44
CA ARG A 239 -13.55 -25.61 39.27
C ARG A 239 -14.57 -24.48 39.47
N ILE A 240 -15.85 -24.78 39.69
CA ILE A 240 -16.91 -23.76 39.78
C ILE A 240 -17.56 -23.67 41.16
N GLY A 241 -17.91 -22.44 41.56
CA GLY A 241 -18.58 -22.12 42.83
C GLY A 241 -19.82 -22.98 43.13
N SER A 242 -20.70 -23.02 42.14
CA SER A 242 -22.04 -23.58 42.24
C SER A 242 -22.13 -25.02 41.74
N TYR A 243 -21.07 -25.84 41.89
CA TYR A 243 -21.03 -27.19 41.32
C TYR A 243 -22.19 -28.09 41.77
N GLN A 244 -22.69 -27.90 42.99
CA GLN A 244 -23.83 -28.65 43.56
C GLN A 244 -25.15 -28.43 42.79
N ARG A 245 -25.26 -27.34 42.02
CA ARG A 245 -26.42 -26.98 41.20
C ARG A 245 -26.37 -27.61 39.80
N VAL A 246 -25.26 -28.25 39.43
CA VAL A 246 -25.11 -28.89 38.14
C VAL A 246 -25.71 -30.30 38.16
N ARG A 247 -26.51 -30.63 37.15
CA ARG A 247 -27.11 -31.95 36.93
C ARG A 247 -26.64 -32.51 35.60
N LEU A 248 -25.96 -33.66 35.65
CA LEU A 248 -25.48 -34.37 34.46
C LEU A 248 -26.55 -35.38 34.03
N HIS A 249 -26.95 -35.36 32.75
CA HIS A 249 -28.05 -36.21 32.24
C HIS A 249 -27.62 -37.32 31.28
N SER A 250 -26.42 -37.23 30.71
CA SER A 250 -25.89 -38.24 29.80
C SER A 250 -24.37 -38.13 29.77
N THR A 251 -23.67 -39.23 29.98
CA THR A 251 -22.22 -39.33 29.85
C THR A 251 -21.90 -40.39 28.82
N SER A 252 -21.49 -39.94 27.63
CA SER A 252 -20.84 -40.79 26.64
C SER A 252 -19.61 -41.48 27.26
N ASP A 253 -19.37 -42.74 26.92
CA ASP A 253 -18.19 -43.53 27.37
C ASP A 253 -16.89 -43.14 26.63
N VAL A 254 -16.94 -42.09 25.82
CA VAL A 254 -15.81 -41.61 25.03
C VAL A 254 -14.75 -40.95 25.92
N ALA A 255 -13.48 -41.09 25.53
CA ALA A 255 -12.38 -40.34 26.11
C ALA A 255 -11.93 -39.18 25.21
N ILE A 256 -11.45 -38.11 25.84
CA ILE A 256 -10.86 -36.94 25.19
C ILE A 256 -9.35 -37.08 25.21
N ALA A 257 -8.69 -36.74 24.10
CA ALA A 257 -7.24 -36.78 23.99
C ALA A 257 -6.58 -35.93 25.09
N GLY A 258 -5.57 -36.48 25.77
CA GLY A 258 -4.98 -35.85 26.96
C GLY A 258 -4.41 -34.45 26.71
N HIS A 259 -3.89 -34.17 25.51
CA HIS A 259 -3.39 -32.85 25.14
C HIS A 259 -4.48 -31.76 25.07
N ALA A 260 -5.75 -32.15 24.90
CA ALA A 260 -6.91 -31.26 24.82
C ALA A 260 -7.79 -31.31 26.08
N ALA A 261 -7.70 -32.39 26.88
CA ALA A 261 -8.51 -32.61 28.07
C ALA A 261 -8.58 -31.39 29.00
N GLU A 262 -7.43 -30.78 29.32
CA GLU A 262 -7.37 -29.60 30.19
C GLU A 262 -8.08 -28.38 29.58
N GLY A 263 -7.89 -28.14 28.29
CA GLY A 263 -8.54 -27.04 27.58
C GLY A 263 -10.06 -27.22 27.49
N VAL A 264 -10.52 -28.46 27.30
CA VAL A 264 -11.95 -28.79 27.30
C VAL A 264 -12.55 -28.61 28.70
N MET A 265 -11.89 -29.12 29.75
CA MET A 265 -12.33 -28.93 31.14
C MET A 265 -12.43 -27.45 31.50
N HIS A 266 -11.44 -26.64 31.10
CA HIS A 266 -11.43 -25.21 31.38
C HIS A 266 -12.54 -24.48 30.60
N ALA A 267 -12.70 -24.74 29.30
CA ALA A 267 -13.78 -24.13 28.52
C ALA A 267 -15.16 -24.49 29.09
N LEU A 268 -15.36 -25.75 29.49
CA LEU A 268 -16.59 -26.19 30.13
C LEU A 268 -16.81 -25.50 31.48
N ALA A 269 -15.77 -25.39 32.32
CA ALA A 269 -15.86 -24.70 33.61
C ALA A 269 -16.33 -23.25 33.44
N GLU A 270 -15.80 -22.52 32.46
CA GLU A 270 -16.24 -21.15 32.18
C GLU A 270 -17.70 -21.08 31.71
N LEU A 271 -18.16 -22.04 30.90
CA LEU A 271 -19.57 -22.09 30.48
C LEU A 271 -20.51 -22.44 31.65
N LEU A 272 -20.12 -23.39 32.50
CA LEU A 272 -20.89 -23.78 33.68
C LEU A 272 -20.96 -22.67 34.72
N ASP A 273 -19.85 -21.96 34.97
CA ASP A 273 -19.79 -20.82 35.90
C ASP A 273 -20.70 -19.69 35.40
N ASN A 274 -20.68 -19.39 34.10
CA ASN A 274 -21.60 -18.43 33.50
C ASN A 274 -23.07 -18.86 33.67
N ALA A 275 -23.41 -20.09 33.29
CA ALA A 275 -24.77 -20.62 33.41
C ALA A 275 -25.29 -20.54 34.87
N ALA A 276 -24.45 -20.87 35.85
CA ALA A 276 -24.80 -20.83 37.26
C ALA A 276 -24.96 -19.40 37.80
N ASN A 277 -24.10 -18.47 37.37
CA ASN A 277 -24.14 -17.06 37.81
C ASN A 277 -25.31 -16.27 37.20
N PHE A 278 -25.73 -16.61 35.98
CA PHE A 278 -26.88 -15.96 35.32
C PHE A 278 -28.23 -16.63 35.65
N SER A 279 -28.21 -17.77 36.34
CA SER A 279 -29.42 -18.47 36.81
C SER A 279 -29.78 -18.08 38.26
N PRO A 280 -31.08 -18.03 38.60
CA PRO A 280 -31.53 -17.88 39.99
C PRO A 280 -30.88 -18.93 40.93
N PRO A 281 -30.57 -18.59 42.20
CA PRO A 281 -29.83 -19.49 43.10
C PRO A 281 -30.54 -20.83 43.37
N THR A 282 -31.87 -20.88 43.22
CA THR A 282 -32.69 -22.10 43.36
C THR A 282 -32.75 -22.96 42.09
N ALA A 283 -32.32 -22.42 40.95
CA ALA A 283 -32.38 -23.12 39.67
C ALA A 283 -31.15 -24.01 39.45
N GLU A 284 -31.38 -25.19 38.90
CA GLU A 284 -30.35 -26.14 38.48
C GLU A 284 -29.86 -25.85 37.05
N VAL A 285 -28.59 -26.15 36.79
CA VAL A 285 -27.95 -26.09 35.46
C VAL A 285 -27.82 -27.52 34.93
N HIS A 286 -28.35 -27.77 33.73
CA HIS A 286 -28.43 -29.11 33.16
C HIS A 286 -27.36 -29.30 32.09
N VAL A 287 -26.63 -30.41 32.14
CA VAL A 287 -25.59 -30.74 31.17
C VAL A 287 -25.94 -32.02 30.45
N TYR A 288 -25.96 -31.96 29.13
CA TYR A 288 -26.21 -33.07 28.23
C TYR A 288 -24.98 -33.32 27.37
N VAL A 289 -24.56 -34.57 27.24
CA VAL A 289 -23.50 -34.98 26.32
C VAL A 289 -24.09 -35.95 25.30
N GLU A 290 -23.94 -35.61 24.03
CA GLU A 290 -24.44 -36.39 22.90
C GLU A 290 -23.31 -36.62 21.89
N GLU A 291 -23.17 -37.86 21.44
CA GLU A 291 -22.30 -38.21 20.32
C GLU A 291 -23.02 -37.96 19.00
N VAL A 292 -22.36 -37.25 18.09
CA VAL A 292 -22.86 -36.94 16.74
C VAL A 292 -21.80 -37.36 15.71
N PRO A 293 -22.16 -37.52 14.42
CA PRO A 293 -21.16 -37.90 13.41
C PRO A 293 -19.96 -36.95 13.28
N ALA A 294 -20.13 -35.67 13.66
CA ALA A 294 -19.08 -34.66 13.66
C ALA A 294 -18.19 -34.66 14.93
N GLY A 295 -18.53 -35.43 15.96
CA GLY A 295 -17.81 -35.48 17.23
C GLY A 295 -18.75 -35.56 18.45
N ILE A 296 -18.53 -34.72 19.45
CA ILE A 296 -19.37 -34.68 20.66
C ILE A 296 -19.95 -33.28 20.83
N VAL A 297 -21.24 -33.20 21.16
CA VAL A 297 -21.91 -31.97 21.56
C VAL A 297 -22.18 -32.01 23.06
N ILE A 298 -21.63 -31.02 23.77
CA ILE A 298 -21.92 -30.77 25.18
C ILE A 298 -22.87 -29.57 25.23
N THR A 299 -24.08 -29.78 25.73
CA THR A 299 -25.10 -28.73 25.90
C THR A 299 -25.22 -28.38 27.37
N VAL A 300 -24.99 -27.11 27.71
CA VAL A 300 -25.21 -26.53 29.04
C VAL A 300 -26.48 -25.69 28.98
N GLU A 301 -27.54 -26.13 29.65
CA GLU A 301 -28.82 -25.43 29.71
C GLU A 301 -29.04 -24.78 31.06
N ASP A 302 -29.26 -23.46 31.03
CA ASP A 302 -29.54 -22.65 32.20
C ASP A 302 -31.02 -22.20 32.23
N SER A 303 -31.46 -21.71 33.39
CA SER A 303 -32.82 -21.16 33.60
C SER A 303 -32.74 -19.66 33.91
N GLY A 304 -31.71 -19.00 33.38
CA GLY A 304 -31.32 -17.64 33.68
C GLY A 304 -31.90 -16.59 32.73
N LEU A 305 -31.21 -15.45 32.64
CA LEU A 305 -31.59 -14.36 31.75
C LEU A 305 -31.35 -14.73 30.29
N VAL A 306 -32.38 -14.57 29.45
CA VAL A 306 -32.25 -14.70 27.99
C VAL A 306 -31.43 -13.53 27.45
N MET A 307 -30.44 -13.84 26.62
CA MET A 307 -29.63 -12.81 25.96
C MET A 307 -30.44 -12.06 24.90
N SER A 308 -30.39 -10.72 24.91
CA SER A 308 -30.83 -9.93 23.77
C SER A 308 -29.98 -10.23 22.52
N GLU A 309 -30.48 -9.94 21.31
CA GLU A 309 -29.71 -10.18 20.08
C GLU A 309 -28.32 -9.50 20.08
N VAL A 310 -28.21 -8.31 20.66
CA VAL A 310 -26.93 -7.59 20.75
C VAL A 310 -25.97 -8.32 21.69
N GLN A 311 -26.47 -8.86 22.80
CA GLN A 311 -25.69 -9.66 23.74
C GLN A 311 -25.29 -11.01 23.13
N LEU A 312 -26.21 -11.68 22.42
CA LEU A 312 -25.97 -12.93 21.71
C LEU A 312 -24.87 -12.77 20.66
N ARG A 313 -25.00 -11.79 19.75
CA ARG A 313 -23.96 -11.48 18.75
C ARG A 313 -22.61 -11.16 19.38
N ARG A 314 -22.60 -10.51 20.55
CA ARG A 314 -21.36 -10.22 21.28
C ARG A 314 -20.77 -11.49 21.93
N ALA A 315 -21.60 -12.37 22.47
CA ALA A 315 -21.19 -13.65 23.02
C ALA A 315 -20.61 -14.55 21.93
N GLU A 316 -21.29 -14.68 20.79
CA GLU A 316 -20.82 -15.40 19.60
C GLU A 316 -19.46 -14.88 19.13
N ARG A 317 -19.28 -13.55 19.05
CA ARG A 317 -17.97 -12.96 18.71
C ARG A 317 -16.89 -13.25 19.73
N ALA A 318 -17.23 -13.32 21.02
CA ALA A 318 -16.26 -13.58 22.09
C ALA A 318 -15.75 -15.03 22.08
N VAL A 319 -16.61 -15.98 21.69
CA VAL A 319 -16.24 -17.40 21.57
C VAL A 319 -15.73 -17.78 20.17
N SER A 320 -15.89 -16.90 19.18
CA SER A 320 -15.39 -17.10 17.83
C SER A 320 -13.86 -17.03 17.75
N ALA A 321 -13.27 -17.90 16.93
CA ALA A 321 -11.83 -17.99 16.74
C ALA A 321 -11.19 -16.74 16.11
N ASP A 322 -11.97 -15.89 15.44
CA ASP A 322 -11.46 -14.83 14.57
C ASP A 322 -11.23 -13.46 15.25
N HIS A 323 -11.83 -13.21 16.42
CA HIS A 323 -11.79 -11.88 17.06
C HIS A 323 -11.05 -11.90 18.40
N GLN A 324 -9.79 -11.42 18.42
CA GLN A 324 -8.91 -11.44 19.61
C GLN A 324 -8.45 -10.07 20.09
N ASN A 325 -9.34 -9.07 20.10
CA ASN A 325 -9.02 -7.81 20.75
C ASN A 325 -9.32 -7.89 22.25
N LEU A 326 -8.29 -8.19 23.05
CA LEU A 326 -8.32 -8.08 24.53
C LEU A 326 -8.76 -6.67 25.00
N THR A 327 -8.66 -5.67 24.13
CA THR A 327 -9.00 -4.25 24.35
C THR A 327 -10.47 -4.01 24.73
N ASN A 328 -11.38 -4.96 24.45
CA ASN A 328 -12.81 -4.84 24.74
C ASN A 328 -13.28 -5.75 25.88
N LEU A 329 -12.37 -6.34 26.66
CA LEU A 329 -12.72 -7.20 27.78
C LEU A 329 -13.19 -6.36 28.98
N SER A 330 -14.50 -6.36 29.23
CA SER A 330 -15.07 -5.86 30.47
C SER A 330 -15.17 -6.99 31.50
N GLY A 331 -14.94 -6.69 32.79
CA GLY A 331 -14.65 -7.65 33.86
C GLY A 331 -15.66 -8.80 34.08
N THR A 332 -16.89 -8.69 33.60
CA THR A 332 -17.91 -9.77 33.67
C THR A 332 -17.86 -10.76 32.50
N ARG A 333 -16.95 -10.59 31.53
CA ARG A 333 -16.94 -11.36 30.27
C ARG A 333 -15.62 -12.05 29.97
N LEU A 334 -14.76 -12.15 31.00
CA LEU A 334 -13.46 -12.79 30.89
C LEU A 334 -13.60 -14.26 30.48
N GLY A 335 -14.60 -14.96 31.03
CA GLY A 335 -14.84 -16.39 30.75
C GLY A 335 -15.15 -16.70 29.29
N LEU A 336 -16.02 -15.94 28.62
CA LEU A 336 -16.32 -16.20 27.19
C LEU A 336 -15.10 -15.95 26.29
N ALA A 337 -14.23 -15.01 26.64
CA ALA A 337 -12.98 -14.78 25.90
C ALA A 337 -11.96 -15.91 26.11
N VAL A 338 -11.91 -16.49 27.31
CA VAL A 338 -11.13 -17.70 27.60
C VAL A 338 -11.66 -18.87 26.76
N VAL A 339 -12.97 -19.07 26.75
CA VAL A 339 -13.64 -20.09 25.90
C VAL A 339 -13.26 -19.89 24.43
N GLY A 340 -13.30 -18.67 23.89
CA GLY A 340 -12.90 -18.41 22.50
C GLY A 340 -11.43 -18.72 22.20
N ARG A 341 -10.52 -18.45 23.15
CA ARG A 341 -9.09 -18.79 23.02
C ARG A 341 -8.87 -20.30 23.05
N LEU A 342 -9.55 -21.02 23.93
CA LEU A 342 -9.49 -22.47 24.03
C LEU A 342 -10.15 -23.14 22.82
N ALA A 343 -11.27 -22.58 22.35
CA ALA A 343 -11.95 -23.02 21.13
C ALA A 343 -11.04 -22.94 19.93
N ARG A 344 -10.36 -21.81 19.71
CA ARG A 344 -9.36 -21.69 18.63
C ARG A 344 -8.19 -22.67 18.80
N LYS A 345 -7.67 -22.82 20.02
CA LYS A 345 -6.51 -23.68 20.30
C LYS A 345 -6.80 -25.16 20.03
N HIS A 346 -8.01 -25.61 20.31
CA HIS A 346 -8.39 -27.03 20.25
C HIS A 346 -9.39 -27.35 19.12
N GLY A 347 -9.80 -26.37 18.31
CA GLY A 347 -10.79 -26.57 17.25
C GLY A 347 -12.22 -26.76 17.75
N LEU A 348 -12.54 -26.26 18.94
CA LEU A 348 -13.91 -26.34 19.49
C LEU A 348 -14.80 -25.31 18.78
N THR A 349 -16.09 -25.64 18.65
CA THR A 349 -17.09 -24.68 18.18
C THR A 349 -18.10 -24.43 19.28
N VAL A 350 -18.37 -23.16 19.61
CA VAL A 350 -19.35 -22.79 20.63
C VAL A 350 -20.44 -21.95 20.01
N SER A 351 -21.69 -22.32 20.28
CA SER A 351 -22.88 -21.60 19.84
C SER A 351 -23.88 -21.45 20.99
N PHE A 352 -24.82 -20.53 20.85
CA PHE A 352 -25.81 -20.24 21.88
C PHE A 352 -27.21 -20.33 21.28
N ARG A 353 -28.16 -20.85 22.06
CA ARG A 353 -29.58 -20.92 21.70
C ARG A 353 -30.45 -20.60 22.92
N PRO A 354 -31.74 -20.27 22.74
CA PRO A 354 -32.69 -20.26 23.84
C PRO A 354 -32.78 -21.65 24.50
N SER A 355 -32.74 -21.69 25.84
CA SER A 355 -32.88 -22.93 26.62
C SER A 355 -34.34 -23.32 26.76
N ALA A 356 -34.63 -24.62 26.72
CA ALA A 356 -35.97 -25.15 27.02
C ALA A 356 -36.42 -24.83 28.46
N ARG A 357 -35.47 -24.47 29.34
CA ARG A 357 -35.70 -24.08 30.73
C ARG A 357 -35.93 -22.58 30.93
N GLY A 358 -36.03 -21.82 29.85
CA GLY A 358 -36.37 -20.39 29.86
C GLY A 358 -35.17 -19.44 29.90
N GLY A 359 -33.94 -19.95 29.94
CA GLY A 359 -32.71 -19.16 29.90
C GLY A 359 -31.92 -19.32 28.60
N THR A 360 -30.61 -19.50 28.72
CA THR A 360 -29.68 -19.70 27.59
C THR A 360 -29.11 -21.11 27.59
N GLY A 361 -29.02 -21.72 26.41
CA GLY A 361 -28.32 -22.97 26.15
C GLY A 361 -27.00 -22.69 25.45
N ALA A 362 -25.88 -23.07 26.05
CA ALA A 362 -24.56 -23.01 25.42
C ALA A 362 -24.19 -24.40 24.87
N LEU A 363 -23.91 -24.49 23.57
CA LEU A 363 -23.55 -25.72 22.89
C LEU A 363 -22.08 -25.66 22.53
N MET A 364 -21.30 -26.60 23.05
CA MET A 364 -19.89 -26.75 22.75
C MET A 364 -19.66 -28.05 22.00
N MET A 365 -19.23 -27.95 20.76
CA MET A 365 -18.91 -29.06 19.88
C MET A 365 -17.40 -29.33 19.94
N LEU A 366 -17.06 -30.56 20.30
CA LEU A 366 -15.72 -31.11 20.27
C LEU A 366 -15.58 -31.90 18.96
N PRO A 367 -14.57 -31.59 18.13
CA PRO A 367 -14.42 -32.24 16.85
C PRO A 367 -13.85 -33.66 17.03
N GLN A 368 -14.09 -34.53 16.03
CA GLN A 368 -13.77 -35.95 16.09
C GLN A 368 -12.28 -36.25 16.37
N GLU A 369 -11.37 -35.35 15.99
CA GLU A 369 -9.92 -35.51 16.19
C GLU A 369 -9.51 -35.45 17.67
N LEU A 370 -10.33 -34.85 18.54
CA LEU A 370 -10.09 -34.82 19.97
C LEU A 370 -10.62 -36.06 20.70
N ILE A 371 -11.37 -36.90 20.00
CA ILE A 371 -12.03 -38.07 20.55
C ILE A 371 -11.12 -39.28 20.44
N SER A 372 -10.85 -39.93 21.57
CA SER A 372 -10.18 -41.21 21.67
C SER A 372 -11.20 -42.23 22.19
N ARG A 373 -11.43 -43.30 21.44
CA ARG A 373 -12.13 -44.46 22.02
C ARG A 373 -11.16 -45.12 22.98
N ALA A 374 -11.50 -45.13 24.26
CA ALA A 374 -10.79 -45.93 25.23
C ALA A 374 -10.91 -47.39 24.78
N VAL A 375 -9.84 -47.94 24.21
CA VAL A 375 -9.71 -49.39 24.09
C VAL A 375 -9.59 -49.87 25.53
N ALA A 376 -10.66 -50.47 26.05
CA ALA A 376 -10.59 -51.25 27.27
C ALA A 376 -9.39 -52.22 27.11
N PRO A 377 -8.49 -52.33 28.11
CA PRO A 377 -7.38 -53.26 28.01
C PRO A 377 -7.94 -54.63 27.68
N ALA A 378 -7.48 -55.21 26.56
CA ALA A 378 -7.90 -56.55 26.14
C ALA A 378 -7.68 -57.51 27.31
N PRO A 379 -8.66 -58.35 27.67
CA PRO A 379 -8.44 -59.34 28.72
C PRO A 379 -7.26 -60.22 28.29
N VAL A 380 -6.22 -60.22 29.13
CA VAL A 380 -5.13 -61.19 29.02
C VAL A 380 -5.76 -62.58 28.96
N PRO A 381 -5.46 -63.41 27.95
CA PRO A 381 -6.01 -64.75 27.88
C PRO A 381 -5.53 -65.52 29.12
N ALA A 382 -6.49 -65.98 29.93
CA ALA A 382 -6.21 -66.86 31.05
C ALA A 382 -5.53 -68.13 30.50
N THR A 383 -4.24 -68.30 30.83
CA THR A 383 -3.53 -69.55 30.59
C THR A 383 -4.27 -70.68 31.30
N ALA A 384 -4.78 -71.63 30.53
CA ALA A 384 -5.40 -72.84 31.03
C ALA A 384 -4.41 -73.61 31.93
N ALA A 385 -4.81 -73.88 33.17
CA ALA A 385 -4.13 -74.82 34.04
C ALA A 385 -4.42 -76.27 33.57
N PRO A 386 -3.42 -77.17 33.50
CA PRO A 386 -3.65 -78.58 33.25
C PRO A 386 -4.10 -79.33 34.52
N ALA A 387 -4.97 -80.31 34.31
CA ALA A 387 -5.67 -81.09 35.33
C ALA A 387 -4.81 -82.15 36.05
N ALA A 388 -5.00 -82.21 37.37
CA ALA A 388 -5.03 -83.34 38.32
C ALA A 388 -4.16 -84.62 38.16
N ALA A 389 -3.45 -84.95 39.24
CA ALA A 389 -3.22 -86.34 39.69
C ALA A 389 -3.10 -86.45 41.23
N THR A 390 -4.11 -87.11 41.82
CA THR A 390 -4.14 -88.08 42.94
C THR A 390 -3.47 -87.81 44.32
N ALA A 391 -4.27 -87.92 45.39
CA ALA A 391 -3.91 -87.92 46.83
C ALA A 391 -3.57 -89.35 47.37
N PRO A 392 -3.14 -89.59 48.64
CA PRO A 392 -4.01 -89.44 49.83
C PRO A 392 -3.39 -89.09 51.23
N ALA A 393 -4.27 -88.50 52.08
CA ALA A 393 -4.54 -88.69 53.53
C ALA A 393 -3.53 -88.35 54.68
N ALA A 394 -3.89 -87.37 55.54
CA ALA A 394 -4.17 -87.51 57.00
C ALA A 394 -4.48 -86.12 57.65
N ALA A 395 -5.40 -86.07 58.63
CA ALA A 395 -5.93 -84.85 59.33
C ALA A 395 -5.44 -84.78 60.82
N PRO A 396 -5.89 -83.88 61.76
CA PRO A 396 -6.67 -82.60 61.67
C PRO A 396 -6.23 -81.40 62.60
N ALA A 397 -6.72 -80.17 62.26
CA ALA A 397 -7.23 -79.01 63.09
C ALA A 397 -6.36 -78.21 64.11
N PRO A 398 -6.77 -77.01 64.61
CA PRO A 398 -7.47 -75.83 64.01
C PRO A 398 -6.90 -74.42 64.43
N ALA A 399 -7.32 -73.30 63.79
CA ALA A 399 -7.70 -72.01 64.44
C ALA A 399 -7.94 -70.83 63.43
N ASP A 400 -9.03 -70.09 63.72
CA ASP A 400 -9.46 -68.72 63.38
C ASP A 400 -8.71 -67.83 62.37
N THR A 401 -9.45 -67.17 61.46
CA THR A 401 -9.86 -65.73 61.51
C THR A 401 -10.52 -65.29 60.17
N ALA A 402 -11.51 -64.40 60.26
CA ALA A 402 -12.39 -63.87 59.19
C ALA A 402 -11.69 -63.09 58.05
N PRO A 403 -12.32 -62.94 56.86
CA PRO A 403 -11.74 -62.24 55.72
C PRO A 403 -12.08 -60.74 55.69
N ALA A 404 -11.07 -59.89 55.45
CA ALA A 404 -11.24 -58.49 55.05
C ALA A 404 -11.14 -58.38 53.52
N VAL A 405 -12.06 -57.62 52.94
CA VAL A 405 -12.17 -57.33 51.50
C VAL A 405 -11.13 -56.28 51.13
N GLU A 406 -10.24 -56.59 50.18
CA GLU A 406 -9.22 -55.69 49.66
C GLU A 406 -9.72 -55.07 48.34
N LEU A 407 -9.93 -53.74 48.33
CA LEU A 407 -10.16 -52.95 47.10
C LEU A 407 -8.81 -52.64 46.42
N PRO A 408 -8.75 -52.54 45.07
CA PRO A 408 -7.50 -52.24 44.37
C PRO A 408 -7.09 -50.77 44.54
N ALA A 409 -5.83 -50.53 44.90
CA ALA A 409 -5.21 -49.21 44.97
C ALA A 409 -5.02 -48.57 43.57
N GLU A 410 -5.27 -47.27 43.46
CA GLU A 410 -4.86 -46.43 42.33
C GLU A 410 -3.32 -46.34 42.25
N PRO A 411 -2.71 -46.26 41.04
CA PRO A 411 -1.26 -46.17 40.91
C PRO A 411 -0.76 -44.75 41.20
N GLU A 412 0.16 -44.62 42.16
CA GLU A 412 0.91 -43.39 42.43
C GLU A 412 1.80 -42.96 41.24
N PRO A 413 1.97 -41.64 41.00
CA PRO A 413 2.84 -41.13 39.96
C PRO A 413 4.33 -41.15 40.37
N SER A 414 5.15 -41.75 39.50
CA SER A 414 6.62 -41.65 39.55
C SER A 414 7.10 -40.23 39.23
N HIS A 415 7.63 -39.53 40.23
CA HIS A 415 8.39 -38.30 40.05
C HIS A 415 9.84 -38.62 39.65
N ALA A 416 10.14 -38.56 38.36
CA ALA A 416 11.53 -38.53 37.90
C ALA A 416 12.08 -37.09 38.06
N SER A 417 12.97 -36.95 39.04
CA SER A 417 13.70 -35.73 39.38
C SER A 417 14.62 -35.27 38.25
N ALA A 418 14.57 -33.97 37.94
CA ALA A 418 15.67 -33.27 37.29
C ALA A 418 16.68 -32.88 38.38
N ALA A 419 17.89 -33.40 38.27
CA ALA A 419 19.01 -33.13 39.16
C ALA A 419 19.35 -31.62 39.21
N GLY A 420 19.71 -31.17 40.40
CA GLY A 420 19.89 -29.77 40.74
C GLY A 420 21.22 -29.14 40.32
N THR A 421 21.25 -27.82 40.45
CA THR A 421 22.47 -27.05 40.70
C THR A 421 22.05 -25.79 41.48
N ASP A 422 22.51 -25.70 42.73
CA ASP A 422 22.47 -24.49 43.56
C ASP A 422 23.38 -23.39 42.95
N PRO A 423 23.08 -22.09 43.17
CA PRO A 423 23.77 -21.44 44.27
C PRO A 423 22.92 -20.43 45.07
N ALA A 424 23.26 -20.38 46.36
CA ALA A 424 22.82 -19.41 47.35
C ALA A 424 23.50 -18.02 47.18
N ASP A 425 22.79 -17.02 47.71
CA ASP A 425 23.24 -15.74 48.27
C ASP A 425 24.06 -14.76 47.40
N ALA A 426 23.38 -13.71 46.91
CA ALA A 426 23.91 -12.34 46.96
C ALA A 426 22.79 -11.30 46.73
N VAL A 427 22.52 -10.49 47.77
CA VAL A 427 21.71 -9.26 47.72
C VAL A 427 22.50 -8.15 47.02
N PRO A 428 21.91 -7.29 46.16
CA PRO A 428 22.51 -6.02 45.82
C PRO A 428 21.81 -4.86 46.54
N ALA A 429 22.58 -4.19 47.40
CA ALA A 429 22.25 -2.89 47.96
C ALA A 429 22.60 -1.77 46.96
N ALA A 430 21.80 -0.70 47.01
CA ALA A 430 21.93 0.51 46.21
C ALA A 430 23.09 1.41 46.63
N ARG A 431 23.58 2.21 45.65
CA ARG A 431 24.28 3.52 45.68
C ARG A 431 25.25 3.56 44.48
N SER A 432 25.58 4.63 43.77
CA SER A 432 25.07 6.00 43.52
C SER A 432 26.16 6.63 42.62
N LEU A 433 25.75 7.37 41.58
CA LEU A 433 26.42 8.45 40.81
C LEU A 433 27.91 8.76 41.09
N ASP A 434 28.73 8.86 40.03
CA ASP A 434 29.42 10.10 39.64
C ASP A 434 30.15 9.98 38.28
N ALA A 435 30.42 11.15 37.69
CA ALA A 435 30.77 11.44 36.30
C ALA A 435 32.28 11.65 36.03
N ASP A 436 32.56 12.08 34.78
CA ASP A 436 33.83 12.54 34.16
C ASP A 436 34.81 11.47 33.64
N ASP A 437 35.59 11.65 32.58
CA ASP A 437 35.64 12.46 31.34
C ASP A 437 36.91 11.97 30.60
N ALA A 438 37.05 12.31 29.31
CA ALA A 438 38.28 12.35 28.48
C ALA A 438 38.73 11.10 27.67
N SER A 439 38.49 11.19 26.35
CA SER A 439 39.43 11.18 25.20
C SER A 439 40.80 10.49 25.39
N THR A 440 41.36 9.67 24.48
CA THR A 440 41.76 9.93 23.06
C THR A 440 42.34 8.61 22.47
N PRO A 441 42.56 8.46 21.13
CA PRO A 441 42.63 7.19 20.40
C PRO A 441 44.05 6.76 19.98
N LEU A 442 44.21 5.51 19.51
CA LEU A 442 45.37 5.06 18.73
C LEU A 442 45.05 3.85 17.83
N THR A 443 45.32 4.01 16.53
CA THR A 443 45.47 2.97 15.49
C THR A 443 46.78 2.20 15.68
N PRO A 444 46.91 0.92 15.24
CA PRO A 444 47.59 0.60 13.97
C PRO A 444 46.99 -0.64 13.24
N ALA A 445 46.81 -0.66 11.91
CA ALA A 445 47.73 -1.02 10.81
C ALA A 445 47.75 -2.52 10.40
N ALA A 446 47.63 -2.70 9.07
CA ALA A 446 48.17 -3.76 8.19
C ALA A 446 47.42 -5.09 7.94
N GLU A 447 46.97 -5.20 6.69
CA GLU A 447 46.62 -6.34 5.81
C GLU A 447 47.81 -7.31 5.56
N PRO A 448 47.64 -8.57 5.03
CA PRO A 448 47.30 -8.77 3.61
C PRO A 448 46.51 -10.04 3.17
N GLU A 449 45.94 -9.93 1.94
CA GLU A 449 45.68 -10.94 0.88
C GLU A 449 44.72 -12.12 1.16
N SER A 450 43.90 -12.66 0.25
CA SER A 450 43.38 -12.37 -1.10
C SER A 450 42.49 -13.57 -1.46
N GLU A 451 41.21 -13.42 -1.81
CA GLU A 451 40.55 -14.30 -2.82
C GLU A 451 39.11 -13.84 -3.19
N SER A 452 38.97 -13.46 -4.45
CA SER A 452 37.81 -13.62 -5.36
C SER A 452 36.40 -13.16 -4.94
N VAL A 453 35.96 -12.07 -5.58
CA VAL A 453 34.55 -11.66 -5.78
C VAL A 453 34.17 -12.00 -7.25
N PRO A 454 32.88 -12.23 -7.60
CA PRO A 454 32.01 -11.12 -7.99
C PRO A 454 30.60 -11.26 -7.38
N GLU A 455 30.15 -10.30 -6.56
CA GLU A 455 29.47 -9.06 -6.92
C GLU A 455 28.08 -9.31 -7.54
N SER A 456 27.09 -9.44 -6.65
CA SER A 456 25.68 -9.31 -7.04
C SER A 456 25.40 -7.84 -7.31
N VAL A 457 25.31 -7.50 -8.59
CA VAL A 457 24.96 -6.17 -9.05
C VAL A 457 23.50 -5.89 -8.66
N SER A 458 23.34 -4.91 -7.79
CA SER A 458 22.08 -4.23 -7.49
C SER A 458 21.59 -3.57 -8.78
N GLU A 459 20.53 -4.11 -9.41
CA GLU A 459 19.93 -3.49 -10.59
C GLU A 459 19.05 -2.31 -10.18
N SER A 460 19.68 -1.15 -10.28
CA SER A 460 19.11 0.19 -10.37
C SER A 460 17.85 0.24 -11.24
N THR A 461 16.79 0.80 -10.67
CA THR A 461 15.63 1.30 -11.40
C THR A 461 16.03 2.51 -12.25
N GLY A 462 16.00 2.36 -13.57
CA GLY A 462 16.03 3.50 -14.49
C GLY A 462 16.69 3.21 -15.83
N SER A 463 15.93 2.73 -16.80
CA SER A 463 16.33 2.88 -18.21
C SER A 463 15.12 3.14 -19.11
N VAL A 464 15.31 4.10 -20.02
CA VAL A 464 14.34 4.64 -20.98
C VAL A 464 14.07 3.61 -22.08
N PRO A 465 12.84 3.49 -22.61
CA PRO A 465 12.54 2.52 -23.68
C PRO A 465 13.32 2.80 -24.98
N GLU A 466 13.93 1.77 -25.56
CA GLU A 466 14.50 1.82 -26.91
C GLU A 466 13.40 1.65 -27.98
N PHE A 467 13.39 2.57 -28.94
CA PHE A 467 12.46 2.59 -30.08
C PHE A 467 13.17 2.09 -31.34
N GLY A 468 12.49 1.26 -32.15
CA GLY A 468 12.99 0.87 -33.48
C GLY A 468 12.83 1.97 -34.53
N GLU A 469 13.36 1.76 -35.75
CA GLU A 469 13.23 2.72 -36.88
C GLU A 469 11.79 3.14 -37.22
N SER A 470 10.79 2.36 -36.80
CA SER A 470 9.36 2.69 -36.95
C SER A 470 8.76 3.50 -35.79
N GLY A 471 9.57 3.95 -34.81
CA GLY A 471 9.12 4.73 -33.66
C GLY A 471 8.32 3.95 -32.62
N LEU A 472 8.30 2.62 -32.69
CA LEU A 472 7.59 1.74 -31.75
C LEU A 472 8.57 1.11 -30.74
N PRO A 473 8.20 1.00 -29.44
CA PRO A 473 9.06 0.40 -28.42
C PRO A 473 9.38 -1.08 -28.73
N LYS A 474 10.67 -1.43 -28.77
CA LYS A 474 11.11 -2.83 -29.01
C LYS A 474 11.21 -3.60 -27.69
N ARG A 475 10.52 -4.74 -27.60
CA ARG A 475 10.61 -5.67 -26.46
C ARG A 475 11.71 -6.72 -26.71
N ARG A 476 12.63 -6.91 -25.75
CA ARG A 476 13.59 -8.03 -25.78
C ARG A 476 12.88 -9.37 -25.56
N ARG A 477 13.18 -10.37 -26.39
CA ARG A 477 12.62 -11.73 -26.27
C ARG A 477 13.20 -12.42 -25.03
N GLY A 478 12.34 -12.97 -24.17
CA GLY A 478 12.77 -13.75 -23.00
C GLY A 478 11.93 -13.66 -21.72
N ARG A 479 10.79 -12.95 -21.69
CA ARG A 479 9.87 -12.96 -20.53
C ARG A 479 8.48 -13.42 -20.94
N THR A 480 8.06 -14.61 -20.50
CA THR A 480 6.70 -15.14 -20.68
C THR A 480 5.74 -14.53 -19.66
N LEU A 481 4.47 -14.44 -20.03
CA LEU A 481 3.36 -13.86 -19.23
C LEU A 481 3.17 -14.56 -17.88
N ALA A 482 3.58 -15.82 -17.75
CA ALA A 482 3.49 -16.62 -16.53
C ALA A 482 4.29 -16.05 -15.34
N ALA A 483 5.37 -15.30 -15.58
CA ALA A 483 6.18 -14.67 -14.52
C ALA A 483 5.58 -13.35 -14.00
N ALA A 484 4.58 -12.79 -14.68
CA ALA A 484 3.88 -11.58 -14.24
C ALA A 484 2.66 -11.91 -13.35
N GLU A 485 1.96 -13.02 -13.60
CA GLU A 485 0.80 -13.45 -12.80
C GLU A 485 1.19 -14.03 -11.43
N ALA A 486 2.38 -14.62 -11.30
CA ALA A 486 2.89 -15.12 -10.01
C ALA A 486 3.13 -14.02 -8.96
N ARG A 487 3.10 -12.74 -9.36
CA ARG A 487 3.24 -11.59 -8.44
C ARG A 487 1.91 -10.97 -8.03
N THR A 488 0.80 -11.42 -8.60
CA THR A 488 -0.55 -10.88 -8.31
C THR A 488 -1.47 -11.89 -7.61
N GLY A 489 -1.01 -13.13 -7.41
CA GLY A 489 -1.76 -14.19 -6.74
C GLY A 489 -1.43 -14.31 -5.26
N ASN A 490 -2.12 -13.54 -4.41
CA ASN A 490 -2.35 -13.96 -3.02
C ASN A 490 -3.87 -13.94 -2.78
N ALA A 491 -4.56 -14.94 -3.33
CA ALA A 491 -5.96 -15.23 -3.06
C ALA A 491 -6.10 -16.76 -2.95
N ALA A 492 -6.34 -17.24 -1.73
CA ALA A 492 -6.70 -18.62 -1.46
C ALA A 492 -8.12 -18.92 -1.98
N PRO A 493 -8.43 -20.16 -2.42
CA PRO A 493 -9.73 -20.50 -2.98
C PRO A 493 -10.70 -20.94 -1.87
N GLY A 494 -11.89 -20.32 -1.82
CA GLY A 494 -13.04 -20.85 -1.08
C GLY A 494 -13.98 -19.78 -0.51
N GLY A 495 -15.25 -19.84 -0.91
CA GLY A 495 -16.35 -19.14 -0.23
C GLY A 495 -17.26 -18.31 -1.15
N ALA A 496 -18.40 -18.88 -1.54
CA ALA A 496 -19.49 -18.19 -2.21
C ALA A 496 -20.34 -17.34 -1.23
N ASP A 497 -21.00 -16.34 -1.81
CA ASP A 497 -22.15 -15.55 -1.33
C ASP A 497 -22.06 -14.75 -0.01
N THR A 498 -21.90 -13.42 -0.15
CA THR A 498 -22.77 -12.40 0.48
C THR A 498 -22.55 -11.01 -0.18
N PRO A 499 -23.59 -10.16 -0.30
CA PRO A 499 -23.52 -8.92 -1.07
C PRO A 499 -22.81 -7.81 -0.28
N ARG A 500 -21.75 -7.25 -0.87
CA ARG A 500 -20.98 -6.13 -0.30
C ARG A 500 -21.82 -4.85 -0.38
N ALA A 501 -22.01 -4.16 0.75
CA ALA A 501 -22.67 -2.87 0.83
C ALA A 501 -21.93 -1.81 0.00
N ARG A 502 -22.62 -1.18 -0.96
CA ARG A 502 -22.11 -0.06 -1.74
C ARG A 502 -22.14 1.22 -0.89
N THR A 503 -20.99 1.66 -0.39
CA THR A 503 -20.82 3.03 0.10
C THR A 503 -20.16 3.86 -0.99
N THR A 504 -20.94 4.33 -1.96
CA THR A 504 -20.50 5.42 -2.86
C THR A 504 -21.62 6.42 -3.01
N ASP A 505 -21.36 7.64 -2.58
CA ASP A 505 -22.24 8.80 -2.62
C ASP A 505 -22.84 9.01 -4.04
N PRO A 506 -24.17 9.12 -4.20
CA PRO A 506 -24.83 9.33 -5.49
C PRO A 506 -24.37 10.62 -6.22
N LYS A 507 -23.85 11.63 -5.50
CA LYS A 507 -23.29 12.83 -6.12
C LYS A 507 -21.99 12.55 -6.90
N VAL A 508 -21.19 11.58 -6.45
CA VAL A 508 -19.94 11.19 -7.12
C VAL A 508 -20.23 10.42 -8.42
N GLN A 509 -21.32 9.66 -8.47
CA GLN A 509 -21.76 8.99 -9.71
C GLN A 509 -22.33 10.00 -10.73
N ALA A 510 -23.11 10.98 -10.28
CA ALA A 510 -23.63 12.03 -11.15
C ALA A 510 -22.51 12.89 -11.76
N ALA A 511 -21.45 13.20 -11.00
CA ALA A 511 -20.30 13.92 -11.51
C ALA A 511 -19.58 13.14 -12.62
N ARG A 512 -19.32 11.84 -12.41
CA ARG A 512 -18.63 10.96 -13.38
C ARG A 512 -19.43 10.78 -14.69
N PHE A 513 -20.76 10.65 -14.61
CA PHE A 513 -21.61 10.58 -15.80
C PHE A 513 -21.66 11.91 -16.57
N SER A 514 -21.62 13.05 -15.87
CA SER A 514 -21.62 14.36 -16.53
C SER A 514 -20.32 14.63 -17.30
N THR A 515 -19.17 14.18 -16.77
CA THR A 515 -17.87 14.31 -17.43
C THR A 515 -17.79 13.45 -18.68
N PHE A 516 -18.36 12.24 -18.63
CA PHE A 516 -18.46 11.36 -19.80
C PHE A 516 -19.41 11.92 -20.86
N SER A 517 -20.59 12.43 -20.47
CA SER A 517 -21.54 13.07 -21.41
C SER A 517 -20.97 14.34 -22.06
N LYS A 518 -20.14 15.11 -21.35
CA LYS A 518 -19.44 16.29 -21.92
C LYS A 518 -18.35 15.89 -22.92
N ALA A 519 -17.61 14.81 -22.65
CA ALA A 519 -16.59 14.32 -23.55
C ALA A 519 -17.18 13.76 -24.86
N VAL A 520 -18.35 13.08 -24.79
CA VAL A 520 -19.03 12.54 -25.98
C VAL A 520 -19.66 13.64 -26.83
N ARG A 521 -20.14 14.74 -26.22
CA ARG A 521 -20.77 15.86 -26.94
C ARG A 521 -19.76 16.83 -27.59
N ALA A 522 -18.53 16.86 -27.10
CA ALA A 522 -17.46 17.69 -27.68
C ALA A 522 -16.87 17.11 -28.99
N ASN A 523 -17.16 15.85 -29.33
CA ASN A 523 -16.58 15.17 -30.49
C ASN A 523 -17.56 14.89 -31.64
N SER A 524 -18.72 15.55 -31.66
CA SER A 524 -19.66 15.47 -32.78
C SER A 524 -19.60 16.74 -33.64
N SER A 525 -19.01 16.64 -34.83
CA SER A 525 -19.12 17.64 -35.89
C SER A 525 -20.54 17.67 -36.44
N HIS A 526 -21.17 18.85 -36.47
CA HIS A 526 -22.42 19.09 -37.18
C HIS A 526 -22.29 18.79 -38.68
N PRO A 527 -23.40 18.39 -39.31
CA PRO A 527 -23.79 18.99 -40.57
C PRO A 527 -25.11 19.77 -40.44
N GLU A 528 -25.19 20.78 -41.29
CA GLU A 528 -26.28 21.74 -41.47
C GLU A 528 -27.62 21.09 -41.82
N GLY A 529 -28.73 21.85 -41.64
CA GLY A 529 -29.89 21.70 -42.53
C GLY A 529 -31.30 21.83 -41.92
N ASN A 530 -31.81 23.06 -41.94
CA ASN A 530 -33.14 23.48 -42.44
C ASN A 530 -34.45 23.27 -41.63
N THR A 531 -35.20 24.38 -41.56
CA THR A 531 -36.68 24.53 -41.46
C THR A 531 -37.38 23.89 -40.26
N ARG A 532 -38.05 24.65 -39.37
CA ARG A 532 -39.18 25.56 -39.64
C ARG A 532 -39.40 26.50 -38.45
#